data_AF-B2KD83-F1
#
_entry.id   AF-B2KD83-F1
#
_cell.length_a   1.000
_cell.length_b   1.000
_cell.length_c   1.000
_cell.angle_alpha   90.00
_cell.angle_beta   90.00
_cell.angle_gamma   90.00
#
_symmetry.space_group_name_H-M   'P 1'
#
loop_
_entity.id
_entity.type
_entity.pdbx_description
1 polymer ?
#
loop_
_entity_poly.entity_id
_entity_poly.type
_entity_poly.pdbx_seq_one_letter_code
_entity_poly.pdbx_strand_id
1 'polypeptide(L)'
;MKKGFTLIELLVVVLIIGILAAIALPQYNKAVEKSRAVEMLSNLSSLKKSVDIFFMEGGDIDHLDIESLSIEIPGAKISGSTGLNKIETRNFIYRVGRASDSTGSPIVTATRVRNSNTLYLAMQLTPPTHSCHNTCCWYTAANESLCKAIGFTETAAQSCSITSLGCSKYK
;
A
#
# COMPACT_ATOMS: atom_id res chain seq x y z
N MET A 1 35.48 40.77 27.69
CA MET A 1 35.88 39.35 27.65
C MET A 1 34.71 38.54 27.10
N LYS A 2 34.86 37.90 25.94
CA LYS A 2 33.80 37.03 25.38
C LYS A 2 33.80 35.72 26.18
N LYS A 3 32.67 35.37 26.83
CA LYS A 3 32.48 34.04 27.42
C LYS A 3 32.53 33.01 26.29
N GLY A 4 33.57 32.20 26.24
CA GLY A 4 33.68 31.06 25.34
C GLY A 4 32.82 29.91 25.87
N PHE A 5 32.16 29.19 24.96
CA PHE A 5 31.49 27.92 25.28
C PHE A 5 32.52 26.91 25.81
N THR A 6 32.18 26.18 26.86
CA THR A 6 33.08 25.14 27.37
C THR A 6 32.97 23.87 26.52
N LEU A 7 34.09 23.17 26.30
CA LEU A 7 34.09 21.89 25.59
C LEU A 7 33.21 20.85 26.29
N ILE A 8 33.13 20.92 27.62
CA ILE A 8 32.29 20.01 28.41
C ILE A 8 30.79 20.28 28.23
N GLU A 9 30.37 21.55 28.09
CA GLU A 9 28.98 21.88 27.76
C GLU A 9 28.56 21.28 26.42
N LEU A 10 29.41 21.41 25.40
CA LEU A 10 29.11 20.83 24.09
C LEU A 10 29.07 19.30 24.12
N LEU A 11 29.93 18.66 24.91
CA LEU A 11 29.98 17.20 25.01
C LEU A 11 28.71 16.63 25.64
N VAL A 12 28.23 17.22 26.76
CA VAL A 12 26.99 16.78 27.42
C VAL A 12 25.78 17.00 26.51
N VAL A 13 25.73 18.09 25.75
CA VAL A 13 24.64 18.37 24.81
C VAL A 13 24.57 17.31 23.71
N VAL A 14 25.71 16.96 23.09
CA VAL A 14 25.73 15.93 22.03
C VAL A 14 25.36 14.55 22.59
N LEU A 15 25.75 14.24 23.83
CA LEU A 15 25.37 13.01 24.52
C LEU A 15 23.85 12.92 24.71
N ILE A 16 23.21 13.98 25.19
CA ILE A 16 21.75 14.00 25.38
C ILE A 16 21.02 13.90 24.04
N ILE A 17 21.45 14.64 23.01
CA ILE A 17 20.88 14.57 21.65
C ILE A 17 21.03 13.14 21.08
N GLY A 18 22.15 12.47 21.31
CA GLY A 18 22.38 11.09 20.89
C GLY A 18 21.38 10.10 21.48
N ILE A 19 21.07 10.22 22.78
CA ILE A 19 20.08 9.36 23.46
C ILE A 19 18.68 9.63 22.90
N LEU A 20 18.29 10.90 22.76
CA LEU A 20 16.97 11.26 22.23
C LEU A 20 16.81 10.77 20.79
N ALA A 21 17.84 10.91 19.95
CA ALA A 21 17.81 10.46 18.55
C ALA A 21 17.63 8.93 18.44
N ALA A 22 18.27 8.15 19.31
CA ALA A 22 18.17 6.69 19.30
C ALA A 22 16.73 6.19 19.51
N ILE A 23 15.96 6.87 20.36
CA ILE A 23 14.55 6.52 20.64
C ILE A 23 13.62 7.12 19.58
N ALA A 24 13.88 8.35 19.16
CA ALA A 24 13.01 9.09 18.24
C ALA A 24 13.01 8.51 16.82
N LEU A 25 14.15 8.06 16.30
CA LEU A 25 14.28 7.55 14.93
C LEU A 25 13.37 6.36 14.59
N PRO A 26 13.32 5.26 15.36
CA PRO A 26 12.44 4.14 15.05
C PRO A 26 10.96 4.52 15.15
N GLN A 27 10.58 5.40 16.07
CA GLN A 27 9.21 5.90 16.21
C GLN A 27 8.82 6.79 15.02
N TYR A 28 9.71 7.68 14.60
CA TYR A 28 9.51 8.54 13.43
C TYR A 28 9.28 7.70 12.17
N ASN A 29 10.10 6.67 11.93
CA ASN A 29 9.92 5.78 10.79
C ASN A 29 8.55 5.07 10.81
N LYS A 30 8.08 4.59 11.96
CA LYS A 30 6.73 4.00 12.08
C LYS A 30 5.62 5.00 11.75
N ALA A 31 5.75 6.25 12.20
CA ALA A 31 4.77 7.31 11.92
C ALA A 31 4.71 7.67 10.43
N VAL A 32 5.87 7.76 9.77
CA VAL A 32 5.98 7.98 8.32
C VAL A 32 5.32 6.83 7.55
N GLU A 33 5.57 5.58 7.95
CA GLU A 33 4.98 4.41 7.30
C GLU A 33 3.46 4.34 7.46
N LYS A 34 2.94 4.69 8.64
CA LYS A 34 1.49 4.82 8.86
C LYS A 34 0.88 5.90 7.96
N SER A 35 1.56 7.04 7.81
CA SER A 35 1.09 8.14 6.95
C SER A 35 1.01 7.71 5.48
N ARG A 36 2.03 6.99 5.00
CA ARG A 36 2.07 6.40 3.64
C ARG A 36 0.94 5.39 3.42
N ALA A 37 0.59 4.59 4.42
CA ALA A 37 -0.50 3.63 4.30
C ALA A 37 -1.87 4.31 4.20
N VAL A 38 -2.08 5.43 4.91
CA VAL A 38 -3.30 6.23 4.80
C VAL A 38 -3.43 6.87 3.41
N GLU A 39 -2.34 7.41 2.87
CA GLU A 39 -2.29 7.94 1.50
C GLU A 39 -2.65 6.85 0.48
N MET A 40 -2.05 5.65 0.62
CA MET A 40 -2.35 4.51 -0.22
C MET A 40 -3.83 4.10 -0.16
N LEU A 41 -4.43 4.07 1.04
CA LEU A 41 -5.84 3.72 1.23
C LEU A 41 -6.77 4.74 0.55
N SER A 42 -6.44 6.02 0.61
CA SER A 42 -7.17 7.08 -0.08
C SER A 42 -7.15 6.87 -1.59
N ASN A 43 -5.96 6.64 -2.17
CA ASN A 43 -5.79 6.40 -3.59
C ASN A 43 -6.51 5.12 -4.06
N LEU A 44 -6.44 4.06 -3.27
CA LEU A 44 -7.09 2.80 -3.59
C LEU A 44 -8.63 2.91 -3.49
N SER A 45 -9.15 3.71 -2.55
CA SER A 45 -10.58 4.01 -2.48
C SER A 45 -11.07 4.81 -3.68
N SER A 46 -10.26 5.77 -4.16
CA SER A 46 -10.55 6.51 -5.40
C SER A 46 -10.57 5.57 -6.61
N LEU A 47 -9.60 4.66 -6.72
CA LEU A 47 -9.57 3.66 -7.78
C LEU A 47 -10.80 2.75 -7.76
N LYS A 48 -11.19 2.25 -6.59
CA LYS A 48 -12.43 1.45 -6.46
C LYS A 48 -13.64 2.20 -7.02
N LYS A 49 -13.80 3.48 -6.64
CA LYS A 49 -14.91 4.30 -7.14
C LYS A 49 -14.88 4.44 -8.66
N SER A 50 -13.71 4.67 -9.25
CA SER A 50 -13.57 4.74 -10.70
C SER A 50 -13.94 3.42 -11.37
N VAL A 51 -13.56 2.29 -10.78
CA VAL A 51 -13.98 0.96 -11.26
C VAL A 51 -15.49 0.77 -11.16
N ASP A 52 -16.09 1.15 -10.04
CA ASP A 52 -17.55 1.08 -9.86
C ASP A 52 -18.27 1.93 -10.93
N ILE A 53 -17.78 3.14 -11.23
CA ILE A 53 -18.31 4.00 -12.29
C ILE A 53 -18.18 3.33 -13.67
N PHE A 54 -17.03 2.74 -13.99
CA PHE A 54 -16.80 2.05 -15.27
C PHE A 54 -17.82 0.94 -15.51
N PHE A 55 -18.15 0.14 -14.48
CA PHE A 55 -19.20 -0.87 -14.58
C PHE A 55 -20.61 -0.28 -14.65
N MET A 56 -20.86 0.88 -14.01
CA MET A 56 -22.15 1.58 -14.13
C MET A 56 -22.38 2.13 -15.54
N GLU A 57 -21.32 2.47 -16.28
CA GLU A 57 -21.37 2.89 -17.68
C GLU A 57 -21.58 1.73 -18.67
N GLY A 58 -21.61 0.49 -18.17
CA GLY A 58 -21.78 -0.72 -18.98
C GLY A 58 -20.47 -1.34 -19.45
N GLY A 59 -19.33 -0.97 -18.85
CA GLY A 59 -18.06 -1.62 -19.09
C GLY A 59 -18.05 -3.09 -18.64
N ASP A 60 -17.35 -3.94 -19.38
CA ASP A 60 -17.12 -5.34 -19.03
C ASP A 60 -15.73 -5.52 -18.40
N ILE A 61 -15.56 -6.57 -17.59
CA ILE A 61 -14.30 -6.85 -16.92
C ILE A 61 -13.15 -7.15 -17.88
N ASP A 62 -13.44 -7.67 -19.07
CA ASP A 62 -12.43 -7.92 -20.10
C ASP A 62 -11.82 -6.62 -20.66
N HIS A 63 -12.46 -5.49 -20.42
CA HIS A 63 -12.01 -4.14 -20.79
C HIS A 63 -11.65 -3.27 -19.57
N LEU A 64 -11.56 -3.87 -18.39
CA LEU A 64 -11.18 -3.18 -17.17
C LEU A 64 -9.67 -2.92 -17.17
N ASP A 65 -9.30 -1.72 -17.61
CA ASP A 65 -7.93 -1.25 -17.69
C ASP A 65 -7.76 0.10 -17.01
N ILE A 66 -6.55 0.40 -16.55
CA ILE A 66 -6.25 1.69 -15.92
C ILE A 66 -6.50 2.87 -16.86
N GLU A 67 -6.29 2.69 -18.15
CA GLU A 67 -6.49 3.75 -19.16
C GLU A 67 -7.97 4.01 -19.46
N SER A 68 -8.86 3.05 -19.21
CA SER A 68 -10.31 3.26 -19.34
C SER A 68 -10.94 3.90 -18.11
N LEU A 69 -10.16 4.06 -17.03
CA LEU A 69 -10.60 4.67 -15.78
C LEU A 69 -10.29 6.16 -15.78
N SER A 70 -11.31 6.98 -15.54
CA SER A 70 -11.15 8.43 -15.32
C SER A 70 -10.62 8.71 -13.90
N ILE A 71 -9.32 8.53 -13.69
CA ILE A 71 -8.66 8.80 -12.41
C ILE A 71 -7.30 9.47 -12.57
N GLU A 72 -7.05 10.47 -11.73
CA GLU A 72 -5.75 11.09 -11.58
C GLU A 72 -5.24 10.83 -10.16
N ILE A 73 -4.10 10.15 -10.05
CA ILE A 73 -3.38 9.99 -8.78
C ILE A 73 -2.20 10.96 -8.77
N PRO A 74 -2.13 11.92 -7.84
CA PRO A 74 -1.06 12.90 -7.79
C PRO A 74 0.34 12.26 -7.74
N GLY A 75 1.24 12.73 -8.60
CA GLY A 75 2.62 12.25 -8.66
C GLY A 75 2.77 10.80 -9.15
N ALA A 76 1.72 10.24 -9.74
CA ALA A 76 1.75 8.90 -10.27
C ALA A 76 2.11 8.89 -11.76
N LYS A 77 2.84 7.85 -12.17
CA LYS A 77 3.15 7.56 -13.57
C LYS A 77 2.28 6.39 -14.02
N ILE A 78 1.59 6.55 -15.14
CA ILE A 78 0.95 5.45 -15.82
C ILE A 78 2.02 4.80 -16.71
N SER A 79 2.44 3.59 -16.36
CA SER A 79 3.44 2.84 -17.12
C SER A 79 2.75 1.70 -17.86
N GLY A 80 2.43 1.93 -19.14
CA GLY A 80 1.97 0.91 -20.07
C GLY A 80 3.16 0.17 -20.69
N SER A 81 3.35 -1.08 -20.31
CA SER A 81 4.10 -2.04 -21.11
C SER A 81 3.12 -3.17 -21.40
N THR A 82 2.74 -3.30 -22.67
CA THR A 82 2.03 -4.45 -23.28
C THR A 82 1.45 -5.43 -22.27
N GLY A 83 0.21 -5.17 -21.86
CA GLY A 83 -0.66 -6.15 -21.20
C GLY A 83 -0.82 -6.03 -19.68
N LEU A 84 -0.19 -5.07 -18.99
CA LEU A 84 -0.34 -4.91 -17.54
C LEU A 84 -0.22 -3.45 -17.09
N ASN A 85 -1.20 -2.62 -17.47
CA ASN A 85 -1.26 -1.21 -17.06
C ASN A 85 -1.17 -1.08 -15.52
N LYS A 86 -0.26 -0.23 -15.05
CA LYS A 86 -0.02 0.04 -13.62
C LYS A 86 0.14 1.52 -13.38
N ILE A 87 -0.36 1.98 -12.23
CA ILE A 87 -0.10 3.33 -11.73
C ILE A 87 1.02 3.23 -10.70
N GLU A 88 2.16 3.87 -10.95
CA GLU A 88 3.30 3.88 -10.03
C GLU A 88 3.45 5.24 -9.37
N THR A 89 3.34 5.26 -8.05
CA THR A 89 3.74 6.39 -7.21
C THR A 89 5.14 6.16 -6.66
N ARG A 90 5.67 7.13 -5.91
CA ARG A 90 6.97 6.99 -5.24
C ARG A 90 7.07 5.77 -4.32
N ASN A 91 5.96 5.33 -3.72
CA ASN A 91 5.96 4.30 -2.67
C ASN A 91 5.15 3.05 -3.06
N PHE A 92 4.16 3.16 -3.95
CA PHE A 92 3.19 2.09 -4.25
C PHE A 92 2.89 1.98 -5.74
N ILE A 93 2.60 0.75 -6.16
CA ILE A 93 2.12 0.38 -7.48
C ILE A 93 0.66 -0.03 -7.34
N TYR A 94 -0.23 0.61 -8.10
CA TYR A 94 -1.64 0.26 -8.16
C TYR A 94 -1.96 -0.47 -9.45
N ARG A 95 -2.86 -1.44 -9.34
CA ARG A 95 -3.31 -2.29 -10.44
C ARG A 95 -4.81 -2.51 -10.32
N VAL A 96 -5.47 -2.60 -11.47
CA VAL A 96 -6.85 -3.09 -11.55
C VAL A 96 -6.83 -4.42 -12.32
N GLY A 97 -7.84 -5.25 -12.07
CA GLY A 97 -7.98 -6.50 -12.79
C GLY A 97 -9.07 -7.36 -12.19
N ARG A 98 -8.90 -8.67 -12.36
CA ARG A 98 -9.90 -9.68 -12.03
C ARG A 98 -9.42 -10.60 -10.91
N ALA A 99 -10.25 -10.84 -9.91
CA ALA A 99 -10.02 -11.87 -8.90
C ALA A 99 -9.91 -13.26 -9.54
N SER A 100 -9.06 -14.11 -8.98
CA SER A 100 -8.97 -15.53 -9.32
C SER A 100 -10.00 -16.33 -8.53
N ASP A 101 -11.24 -15.83 -8.48
CA ASP A 101 -12.42 -16.52 -7.97
C ASP A 101 -13.28 -17.03 -9.13
N SER A 102 -14.26 -17.88 -8.82
CA SER A 102 -15.17 -18.45 -9.84
C SER A 102 -16.01 -17.39 -10.56
N THR A 103 -16.12 -16.20 -9.99
CA THR A 103 -16.96 -15.11 -10.51
C THR A 103 -16.15 -14.12 -11.34
N GLY A 104 -14.83 -14.06 -11.16
CA GLY A 104 -14.03 -13.01 -11.76
C GLY A 104 -14.37 -11.64 -11.22
N SER A 105 -14.47 -11.47 -9.90
CA SER A 105 -14.85 -10.18 -9.33
C SER A 105 -13.82 -9.09 -9.70
N PRO A 106 -14.22 -7.83 -9.98
CA PRO A 106 -13.25 -6.77 -10.20
C PRO A 106 -12.52 -6.45 -8.91
N ILE A 107 -11.21 -6.21 -9.04
CA ILE A 107 -10.33 -5.96 -7.90
C ILE A 107 -9.41 -4.79 -8.19
N VAL A 108 -9.13 -4.03 -7.14
CA VAL A 108 -8.09 -3.01 -7.14
C VAL A 108 -7.05 -3.41 -6.12
N THR A 109 -5.79 -3.42 -6.54
CA THR A 109 -4.66 -3.80 -5.72
C THR A 109 -3.67 -2.65 -5.56
N ALA A 110 -3.24 -2.35 -4.33
CA ALA A 110 -2.08 -1.50 -4.06
C ALA A 110 -0.94 -2.35 -3.51
N THR A 111 0.23 -2.18 -4.12
CA THR A 111 1.41 -2.99 -3.86
C THR A 111 2.60 -2.12 -3.52
N ARG A 112 3.24 -2.36 -2.37
CA ARG A 112 4.57 -1.81 -2.09
C ARG A 112 5.67 -2.77 -2.50
N VAL A 113 6.60 -2.32 -3.34
CA VAL A 113 7.68 -3.15 -3.91
C VAL A 113 9.05 -2.62 -3.44
N ARG A 114 9.99 -3.49 -2.99
CA ARG A 114 11.42 -3.08 -2.85
C ARG A 114 12.18 -3.26 -4.16
N ASN A 115 11.92 -4.36 -4.88
CA ASN A 115 12.52 -4.79 -6.15
C ASN A 115 11.45 -5.55 -6.95
N SER A 116 11.61 -5.72 -8.27
CA SER A 116 10.63 -6.21 -9.26
C SER A 116 9.78 -7.46 -8.93
N ASN A 117 10.07 -8.19 -7.85
CA ASN A 117 9.34 -9.38 -7.44
C ASN A 117 9.13 -9.54 -5.91
N THR A 118 9.52 -8.55 -5.09
CA THR A 118 9.33 -8.63 -3.63
C THR A 118 8.27 -7.65 -3.19
N LEU A 119 7.10 -8.21 -2.89
CA LEU A 119 5.95 -7.52 -2.37
C LEU A 119 6.10 -7.32 -0.86
N TYR A 120 5.63 -6.21 -0.32
CA TYR A 120 5.68 -5.91 1.12
C TYR A 120 4.31 -5.70 1.74
N LEU A 121 3.35 -5.27 0.92
CA LEU A 121 1.97 -5.01 1.26
C LEU A 121 1.13 -5.18 -0.01
N ALA A 122 0.09 -6.01 0.01
CA ALA A 122 -0.94 -6.06 -1.04
C ALA A 122 -2.28 -5.79 -0.39
N MET A 123 -3.00 -4.79 -0.89
CA MET A 123 -4.32 -4.41 -0.41
C MET A 123 -5.35 -4.63 -1.51
N GLN A 124 -6.43 -5.36 -1.25
CA GLN A 124 -7.47 -5.64 -2.25
C GLN A 124 -8.83 -5.08 -1.81
N LEU A 125 -9.52 -4.35 -2.69
CA LEU A 125 -10.92 -3.97 -2.49
C LEU A 125 -11.82 -4.71 -3.49
N THR A 126 -12.84 -5.39 -2.98
CA THR A 126 -13.87 -6.08 -3.78
C THR A 126 -15.28 -5.53 -3.48
N PRO A 127 -16.30 -5.80 -4.31
CA PRO A 127 -17.68 -5.44 -4.01
C PRO A 127 -18.18 -6.15 -2.73
N PRO A 128 -19.09 -5.53 -1.95
CA PRO A 128 -19.55 -6.06 -0.65
C PRO A 128 -20.33 -7.39 -0.73
N THR A 129 -20.68 -7.84 -1.94
CA THR A 129 -21.41 -9.09 -2.19
C THR A 129 -20.52 -10.33 -2.23
N HIS A 130 -19.20 -10.19 -2.09
CA HIS A 130 -18.24 -11.30 -2.19
C HIS A 130 -17.50 -11.58 -0.88
N SER A 131 -17.11 -12.83 -0.66
CA SER A 131 -16.38 -13.33 0.53
C SER A 131 -14.95 -12.77 0.71
N CYS A 132 -14.60 -11.71 -0.03
CA CYS A 132 -13.28 -11.14 -0.22
C CYS A 132 -13.16 -9.75 0.41
N HIS A 133 -13.40 -9.62 1.71
CA HIS A 133 -13.25 -8.32 2.37
C HIS A 133 -11.79 -7.88 2.37
N ASN A 134 -11.53 -6.61 2.07
CA ASN A 134 -10.33 -5.83 2.38
C ASN A 134 -9.16 -6.63 2.96
N THR A 135 -8.38 -7.31 2.11
CA THR A 135 -7.27 -8.18 2.53
C THR A 135 -5.94 -7.44 2.49
N CYS A 136 -5.08 -7.71 3.48
CA CYS A 136 -3.74 -7.15 3.60
C CYS A 136 -2.67 -8.23 3.76
N CYS A 137 -1.81 -8.39 2.75
CA CYS A 137 -0.74 -9.39 2.78
C CYS A 137 0.59 -8.78 3.21
N TRP A 138 1.28 -9.41 4.18
CA TRP A 138 2.52 -8.87 4.76
C TRP A 138 3.66 -9.89 4.79
N TYR A 139 4.90 -9.39 4.69
CA TYR A 139 6.14 -10.19 4.68
C TYR A 139 7.04 -9.95 5.90
N THR A 140 6.73 -8.93 6.71
CA THR A 140 7.49 -8.57 7.92
C THR A 140 6.53 -8.25 9.06
N ALA A 141 6.95 -8.47 10.30
CA ALA A 141 6.15 -8.13 11.50
C ALA A 141 5.81 -6.63 11.59
N ALA A 142 6.67 -5.76 11.05
CA ALA A 142 6.36 -4.33 10.94
C ALA A 142 5.13 -4.07 10.06
N ASN A 143 5.01 -4.80 8.94
CA ASN A 143 3.88 -4.67 8.02
C ASN A 143 2.62 -5.39 8.55
N GLU A 144 2.77 -6.45 9.34
CA GLU A 144 1.66 -7.06 10.07
C GLU A 144 0.97 -6.02 10.98
N SER A 145 1.76 -5.29 11.78
CA SER A 145 1.23 -4.25 12.66
C SER A 145 0.57 -3.10 11.88
N LEU A 146 1.04 -2.83 10.67
CA LEU A 146 0.45 -1.85 9.77
C LEU A 146 -0.89 -2.32 9.21
N CYS A 147 -0.99 -3.59 8.75
CA CYS A 147 -2.24 -4.22 8.29
C CYS A 147 -3.32 -4.20 9.38
N LYS A 148 -2.94 -4.52 10.62
CA LYS A 148 -3.83 -4.44 11.79
C LYS A 148 -4.29 -3.01 12.07
N ALA A 149 -3.39 -2.04 11.96
CA ALA A 149 -3.70 -0.64 12.22
C ALA A 149 -4.65 0.01 11.18
N ILE A 150 -4.70 -0.53 9.96
CA ILE A 150 -5.61 -0.07 8.90
C ILE A 150 -6.94 -0.83 8.86
N GLY A 151 -7.10 -1.90 9.68
CA GLY A 151 -8.37 -2.64 9.83
C GLY A 151 -8.69 -3.60 8.68
N PHE A 152 -7.68 -4.08 7.97
CA PHE A 152 -7.83 -5.06 6.89
C PHE A 152 -7.63 -6.47 7.44
N THR A 153 -8.21 -7.48 6.80
CA THR A 153 -7.96 -8.88 7.15
C THR A 153 -6.50 -9.21 6.82
N GLU A 154 -5.68 -9.46 7.83
CA GLU A 154 -4.26 -9.73 7.62
C GLU A 154 -3.99 -11.18 7.21
N THR A 155 -3.02 -11.39 6.32
CA THR A 155 -2.57 -12.72 5.93
C THR A 155 -1.07 -12.71 5.68
N ALA A 156 -0.35 -13.71 6.19
CA ALA A 156 1.07 -13.85 5.91
C ALA A 156 1.30 -14.10 4.41
N ALA A 157 2.35 -13.52 3.85
CA ALA A 157 2.59 -13.56 2.41
C ALA A 157 2.77 -14.95 1.80
N GLN A 158 3.27 -15.92 2.57
CA GLN A 158 3.42 -17.31 2.10
C GLN A 158 2.06 -17.97 1.78
N SER A 159 0.98 -17.48 2.39
CA SER A 159 -0.41 -17.87 2.12
C SER A 159 -1.13 -16.90 1.17
N CYS A 160 -0.45 -15.86 0.69
CA CYS A 160 -0.99 -14.86 -0.22
C CYS A 160 -0.30 -14.96 -1.58
N SER A 161 -0.84 -15.77 -2.48
CA SER A 161 -0.37 -15.77 -3.86
C SER A 161 -0.80 -14.47 -4.54
N ILE A 162 0.12 -13.75 -5.14
CA ILE A 162 -0.16 -12.53 -5.92
C ILE A 162 -0.53 -12.88 -7.38
N THR A 163 -0.16 -14.10 -7.81
CA THR A 163 -0.46 -14.68 -9.13
C THR A 163 -1.81 -15.39 -9.19
N SER A 164 -2.40 -15.70 -8.02
CA SER A 164 -3.80 -16.08 -7.92
C SER A 164 -4.43 -15.10 -6.96
N LEU A 165 -5.22 -14.18 -7.50
CA LEU A 165 -5.98 -13.14 -6.80
C LEU A 165 -7.13 -13.81 -6.03
N GLY A 166 -6.77 -14.78 -5.19
CA GLY A 166 -7.64 -15.78 -4.62
C GLY A 166 -7.92 -15.46 -3.16
N CYS A 167 -9.20 -15.22 -2.86
CA CYS A 167 -9.70 -15.27 -1.50
C CYS A 167 -9.81 -16.73 -1.08
N SER A 168 -8.69 -17.33 -0.67
CA SER A 168 -8.77 -18.60 0.03
C SER A 168 -9.35 -18.33 1.40
N LYS A 169 -10.59 -18.82 1.59
CA LYS A 169 -11.37 -18.74 2.82
C LYS A 169 -10.51 -18.94 4.05
N TYR A 170 -10.60 -17.98 4.99
CA TYR A 170 -10.54 -18.33 6.41
C TYR A 170 -11.55 -19.47 6.63
N LYS A 171 -11.03 -20.63 7.02
CA LYS A 171 -11.80 -21.69 7.64
C LYS A 171 -11.62 -21.57 9.14
#